data_AF-A0A3D5BBW8-F1
#
_entry.id   AF-A0A3D5BBW8-F1
#
_cell.length_a   1.000
_cell.length_b   1.000
_cell.length_c   1.000
_cell.angle_alpha   90.00
_cell.angle_beta   90.00
_cell.angle_gamma   90.00
#
_symmetry.space_group_name_H-M   'P 1'
#
loop_
_entity.id
_entity.type
_entity.pdbx_description
1 polymer ?
#
loop_
_entity_poly.entity_id
_entity_poly.type
_entity_poly.pdbx_seq_one_letter_code
_entity_poly.pdbx_strand_id
1 'polypeptide(L)'
;METQYYTLVEKQDFYEIIENKYGELAVFIDARPGTPVDPVLEFDGKETALLKRDERLAVRLDNIDPETKNILAEREFVMIVELQGEVVERVYGVPVENVEEIVFHGRQTRADEWIKAKSKADVINSFGAVKSWVGGQK
;
A
#
# COMPACT_ATOMS: atom_id res chain seq x y z
N MET A 1 25.29 2.05 15.09
CA MET A 1 24.47 1.01 14.46
C MET A 1 23.29 1.72 13.86
N GLU A 2 23.27 1.90 12.53
CA GLU A 2 22.07 2.40 11.87
C GLU A 2 20.95 1.40 12.15
N THR A 3 19.84 1.91 12.68
CA THR A 3 18.64 1.07 12.84
C THR A 3 18.14 0.85 11.43
N GLN A 4 18.43 -0.32 10.84
CA GLN A 4 17.91 -0.67 9.54
C GLN A 4 16.40 -0.86 9.71
N TYR A 5 15.63 0.20 9.41
CA TYR A 5 14.19 0.13 9.40
C TYR A 5 13.81 -0.76 8.22
N TYR A 6 13.25 -1.93 8.50
CA TYR A 6 12.66 -2.76 7.45
C TYR A 6 11.50 -2.00 6.82
N THR A 7 11.46 -1.93 5.49
CA THR A 7 10.28 -1.49 4.76
C THR A 7 9.13 -2.43 5.08
N LEU A 8 8.02 -1.87 5.55
CA LEU A 8 6.77 -2.59 5.73
C LEU A 8 6.07 -2.64 4.37
N VAL A 9 5.67 -3.85 3.97
CA VAL A 9 4.85 -4.02 2.78
C VAL A 9 3.44 -4.35 3.24
N GLU A 10 2.53 -3.43 2.97
CA GLU A 10 1.13 -3.48 3.38
C GLU A 10 0.27 -3.75 2.16
N LYS A 11 -0.71 -4.64 2.28
CA LYS A 11 -1.67 -4.90 1.20
C LYS A 11 -2.80 -3.87 1.29
N GLN A 12 -3.14 -3.25 0.15
CA GLN A 12 -4.40 -2.51 0.04
C GLN A 12 -5.51 -3.47 -0.39
N ASP A 13 -6.52 -3.65 0.47
CA ASP A 13 -7.63 -4.57 0.19
C ASP A 13 -8.61 -4.03 -0.86
N PHE A 14 -8.86 -2.72 -0.82
CA PHE A 14 -9.73 -2.02 -1.76
C PHE A 14 -9.04 -0.76 -2.26
N TYR A 15 -8.97 -0.62 -3.58
CA TYR A 15 -8.49 0.58 -4.27
C TYR A 15 -9.28 0.74 -5.56
N GLU A 16 -9.25 1.95 -6.10
CA GLU A 16 -9.89 2.27 -7.38
C GLU A 16 -8.89 3.00 -8.27
N ILE A 17 -8.83 2.64 -9.55
CA ILE A 17 -8.08 3.37 -10.57
C ILE A 17 -9.11 4.03 -11.49
N ILE A 18 -9.05 5.35 -11.61
CA ILE A 18 -9.92 6.11 -12.51
C ILE A 18 -9.09 6.80 -13.58
N GLU A 19 -9.66 6.94 -14.77
CA GLU A 19 -9.11 7.72 -15.87
C GLU A 19 -10.02 8.93 -16.14
N ASN A 20 -9.43 10.11 -16.31
CA ASN A 20 -10.19 11.29 -16.71
C ASN A 20 -10.20 11.49 -18.23
N LYS A 21 -10.98 12.46 -18.72
CA LYS A 21 -11.08 12.78 -20.16
C LYS A 21 -9.79 13.23 -20.83
N TYR A 22 -8.72 13.49 -20.07
CA TYR A 22 -7.40 13.87 -20.54
C TYR A 22 -6.41 12.69 -20.54
N GLY A 23 -6.85 11.50 -20.13
CA GLY A 23 -6.00 10.32 -20.00
C GLY A 23 -5.11 10.32 -18.76
N GLU A 24 -5.39 11.16 -17.77
CA GLU A 24 -4.68 11.13 -16.49
C GLU A 24 -5.30 10.06 -15.60
N LEU A 25 -4.47 9.32 -14.88
CA LEU A 25 -4.91 8.30 -13.93
C LEU A 25 -4.84 8.80 -12.49
N ALA A 26 -5.83 8.43 -11.70
CA ALA A 26 -5.79 8.56 -10.25
C ALA A 26 -6.06 7.21 -9.57
N VAL A 27 -5.30 6.90 -8.52
CA VAL A 27 -5.42 5.69 -7.70
C VAL A 27 -5.85 6.09 -6.29
N PHE A 28 -7.02 5.62 -5.88
CA PHE A 28 -7.58 5.87 -4.55
C PHE A 28 -7.17 4.74 -3.60
N ILE A 29 -6.56 5.08 -2.47
CA ILE A 29 -6.12 4.14 -1.44
C ILE A 29 -6.49 4.64 -0.05
N ASP A 30 -6.46 3.76 0.96
CA ASP A 30 -6.59 4.17 2.35
C ASP A 30 -5.40 5.05 2.78
N ALA A 31 -5.69 6.15 3.47
CA ALA A 31 -4.69 7.06 3.99
C ALA A 31 -3.76 6.40 5.00
N ARG A 32 -2.47 6.76 4.94
CA ARG A 32 -1.42 6.18 5.78
C ARG A 32 -0.76 7.24 6.66
N PRO A 33 -0.32 6.87 7.88
CA PRO A 33 0.39 7.80 8.74
C PRO A 33 1.71 8.23 8.11
N GLY A 34 2.14 9.45 8.45
CA GLY A 34 3.35 10.05 7.88
C GLY A 34 3.11 10.69 6.51
N THR A 35 4.14 11.31 5.98
CA THR A 35 4.14 11.98 4.67
C THR A 35 4.86 11.10 3.66
N PRO A 36 4.37 10.94 2.41
CA PRO A 36 5.12 10.27 1.37
C PRO A 36 6.45 10.99 1.11
N VAL A 37 7.51 10.23 0.86
CA VAL A 37 8.86 10.77 0.59
C VAL A 37 9.40 10.03 -0.64
N ASP A 38 9.61 10.79 -1.72
CA ASP A 38 10.07 10.28 -3.02
C ASP A 38 9.32 9.02 -3.48
N PRO A 39 7.97 9.07 -3.56
CA PRO A 39 7.18 7.89 -3.87
C PRO A 39 7.39 7.41 -5.31
N VAL A 40 7.33 6.10 -5.53
CA VAL A 40 7.40 5.45 -6.85
C VAL A 40 6.35 4.34 -6.91
N LEU A 41 5.65 4.21 -8.04
CA LEU A 41 4.76 3.09 -8.30
C LEU A 41 5.44 2.12 -9.27
N GLU A 42 5.93 1.00 -8.75
CA GLU A 42 6.38 -0.09 -9.61
C GLU A 42 5.18 -0.88 -10.12
N PHE A 43 5.14 -1.22 -11.40
CA PHE A 43 4.09 -2.03 -12.00
C PHE A 43 4.70 -3.18 -12.81
N ASP A 44 4.19 -4.40 -12.62
CA ASP A 44 4.70 -5.61 -13.29
C ASP A 44 4.22 -5.79 -14.75
N GLY A 45 3.44 -4.82 -15.27
CA GLY A 45 2.78 -4.92 -16.57
C GLY A 45 1.67 -5.98 -16.63
N LYS A 46 1.36 -6.63 -15.50
CA LYS A 46 0.40 -7.73 -15.37
C LYS A 46 -0.69 -7.30 -14.40
N GLU A 47 -0.60 -7.62 -13.13
CA GLU A 47 -1.72 -7.45 -12.19
C GLU A 47 -1.29 -6.91 -10.83
N THR A 48 0.00 -6.61 -10.66
CA THR A 48 0.56 -6.19 -9.38
C THR A 48 1.29 -4.87 -9.53
N ALA A 49 0.94 -3.92 -8.67
CA ALA A 49 1.76 -2.73 -8.47
C ALA A 49 2.20 -2.59 -7.01
N LEU A 50 3.35 -1.97 -6.81
CA LEU A 50 3.91 -1.66 -5.51
C LEU A 50 4.19 -0.16 -5.42
N LEU A 51 3.35 0.55 -4.67
CA LEU A 51 3.60 1.94 -4.32
C LEU A 51 4.65 1.97 -3.21
N LYS A 52 5.91 2.20 -3.55
CA LYS A 52 6.96 2.57 -2.60
C LYS A 52 6.66 4.00 -2.15
N ARG A 53 6.00 4.15 -1.01
CA ARG A 53 5.49 5.46 -0.55
C ARG A 53 6.58 6.30 0.10
N ASP A 54 7.45 5.63 0.85
CA ASP A 54 8.65 6.15 1.48
C ASP A 54 9.61 4.99 1.79
N GLU A 55 10.77 5.27 2.39
CA GLU A 55 11.77 4.24 2.75
C GLU A 55 11.23 3.13 3.67
N ARG A 56 10.16 3.41 4.42
CA ARG A 56 9.63 2.56 5.50
C ARG A 56 8.31 1.90 5.15
N LEU A 57 7.57 2.40 4.18
CA LEU A 57 6.25 1.89 3.81
C LEU A 57 6.10 1.72 2.29
N ALA A 58 5.70 0.52 1.89
CA ALA A 58 5.24 0.23 0.56
C ALA A 58 3.83 -0.37 0.59
N VAL A 59 2.98 0.02 -0.36
CA VAL A 59 1.59 -0.42 -0.48
C VAL A 59 1.46 -1.29 -1.73
N ARG A 60 1.06 -2.55 -1.53
CA ARG A 60 0.84 -3.52 -2.59
C ARG A 60 -0.60 -3.45 -3.10
N LEU A 61 -0.74 -3.27 -4.41
CA LEU A 61 -2.00 -3.30 -5.16
C LEU A 61 -2.03 -4.58 -5.97
N ASP A 62 -2.85 -5.54 -5.56
CA ASP A 62 -3.02 -6.83 -6.25
C ASP A 62 -4.28 -6.80 -7.12
N ASN A 63 -4.35 -7.67 -8.15
CA ASN A 63 -5.51 -7.86 -9.02
C ASN A 63 -5.92 -6.61 -9.83
N ILE A 64 -4.94 -5.88 -10.37
CA ILE A 64 -5.22 -4.76 -11.28
C ILE A 64 -6.01 -5.26 -12.49
N ASP A 65 -7.10 -4.56 -12.82
CA ASP A 65 -8.02 -4.94 -13.88
C ASP A 65 -7.29 -5.08 -15.24
N PRO A 66 -7.52 -6.17 -16.00
CA PRO A 66 -6.96 -6.35 -17.33
C PRO A 66 -7.11 -5.19 -18.30
N GLU A 67 -8.21 -4.46 -18.26
CA GLU A 67 -8.46 -3.30 -19.10
C GLU A 67 -7.55 -2.12 -18.72
N THR A 68 -7.10 -2.06 -17.47
CA THR A 68 -6.23 -0.99 -16.96
C THR A 68 -4.74 -1.24 -17.26
N LYS A 69 -4.34 -2.48 -17.58
CA LYS A 69 -2.92 -2.89 -17.68
C LYS A 69 -2.12 -2.05 -18.66
N ASN A 70 -2.57 -1.97 -19.91
CA ASN A 70 -1.86 -1.20 -20.94
C ASN A 70 -1.90 0.31 -20.63
N ILE A 71 -3.04 0.78 -20.11
CA ILE A 71 -3.25 2.19 -19.79
C ILE A 71 -2.24 2.62 -18.72
N LEU A 72 -2.10 1.84 -17.65
CA LEU A 72 -1.17 2.10 -16.55
C LEU A 72 0.30 1.95 -16.98
N ALA A 73 0.63 0.92 -17.76
CA ALA A 73 2.00 0.68 -18.24
C ALA A 73 2.52 1.82 -19.15
N GLU A 74 1.62 2.50 -19.87
CA GLU A 74 1.96 3.62 -20.77
C GLU A 74 2.09 4.98 -20.04
N ARG A 75 1.67 5.09 -18.76
CA ARG A 75 1.76 6.36 -18.04
C ARG A 75 3.15 6.60 -17.48
N GLU A 76 3.58 7.85 -17.56
CA GLU A 76 4.77 8.32 -16.83
C GLU A 76 4.47 8.61 -15.36
N PHE A 77 3.23 9.07 -15.06
CA PHE A 77 2.79 9.44 -13.72
C PHE A 77 1.34 9.04 -13.47
N VAL A 78 1.02 8.76 -12.22
CA VAL A 78 -0.35 8.65 -11.70
C VAL A 78 -0.54 9.59 -10.50
N MET A 79 -1.77 9.99 -10.24
CA MET A 79 -2.12 10.68 -9.00
C MET A 79 -2.50 9.65 -7.93
N ILE A 80 -1.84 9.65 -6.78
CA ILE A 80 -2.31 8.90 -5.61
C ILE A 80 -3.22 9.80 -4.79
N VAL A 81 -4.39 9.28 -4.44
CA VAL A 81 -5.37 9.92 -3.56
C VAL A 81 -5.53 9.07 -2.31
N GLU A 82 -5.04 9.58 -1.18
CA GLU A 82 -5.18 8.93 0.13
C GLU A 82 -6.49 9.37 0.79
N LEU A 83 -7.35 8.41 1.14
CA LEU A 83 -8.66 8.64 1.74
C LEU A 83 -8.72 8.22 3.21
N GLN A 84 -9.30 9.07 4.04
CA GLN A 84 -9.76 8.73 5.39
C GLN A 84 -11.29 8.63 5.39
N GLY A 85 -11.81 7.43 5.08
CA GLY A 85 -13.24 7.27 4.79
C GLY A 85 -13.60 7.96 3.47
N GLU A 86 -14.51 8.94 3.50
CA GLU A 86 -14.89 9.73 2.31
C GLU A 86 -14.07 11.04 2.16
N VAL A 87 -13.19 11.33 3.12
CA VAL A 87 -12.41 12.57 3.12
C VAL A 87 -11.06 12.34 2.45
N VAL A 88 -10.70 13.23 1.53
CA VAL A 88 -9.36 13.27 0.92
C VAL A 88 -8.37 13.81 1.94
N GLU A 89 -7.42 12.97 2.35
CA GLU A 89 -6.35 13.32 3.26
C GLU A 89 -5.15 13.88 2.49
N ARG A 90 -4.77 13.26 1.35
CA ARG A 90 -3.65 13.71 0.50
C ARG A 90 -3.90 13.41 -0.97
N VAL A 91 -3.30 14.23 -1.83
CA VAL A 91 -3.20 14.01 -3.28
C VAL A 91 -1.78 14.33 -3.71
N TYR A 92 -1.12 13.41 -4.42
CA TYR A 92 0.25 13.62 -4.91
C TYR A 92 0.53 12.81 -6.17
N GLY A 93 1.37 13.35 -7.05
CA GLY A 93 1.81 12.67 -8.27
C GLY A 93 2.91 11.66 -7.95
N VAL A 94 2.87 10.51 -8.62
CA VAL A 94 3.82 9.40 -8.42
C VAL A 94 4.28 8.89 -9.78
N PRO A 95 5.59 8.86 -10.06
CA PRO A 95 6.12 8.25 -11.27
C PRO A 95 5.82 6.75 -11.32
N VAL A 96 5.56 6.25 -12.52
CA VAL A 96 5.36 4.83 -12.76
C VAL A 96 6.64 4.23 -13.33
N GLU A 97 7.09 3.13 -12.73
CA GLU A 97 8.22 2.34 -13.20
C GLU A 97 7.75 0.94 -13.58
N ASN A 98 7.90 0.57 -14.85
CA ASN A 98 7.59 -0.79 -15.29
C ASN A 98 8.74 -1.73 -14.94
N VAL A 99 8.42 -2.85 -14.30
CA VAL A 99 9.37 -3.89 -13.91
C VAL A 99 8.92 -5.25 -14.44
N GLU A 100 9.84 -6.19 -14.64
CA GLU A 100 9.47 -7.54 -15.09
C GLU A 100 8.73 -8.34 -14.00
N GLU A 101 9.12 -8.11 -12.74
CA GLU A 101 8.60 -8.74 -11.54
C GLU A 101 8.75 -7.80 -10.33
N ILE A 102 7.72 -7.76 -9.48
CA ILE A 102 7.75 -7.00 -8.23
C ILE A 102 8.48 -7.84 -7.17
N VAL A 103 9.60 -7.31 -6.69
CA VAL A 103 10.36 -7.92 -5.59
C VAL A 103 10.04 -7.21 -4.28
N PHE A 104 9.46 -7.95 -3.34
CA PHE A 104 9.13 -7.40 -2.02
C PHE A 104 10.35 -7.38 -1.11
N HIS A 105 11.08 -6.27 -1.13
CA HIS A 105 12.12 -5.97 -0.16
C HIS A 105 11.49 -5.42 1.12
N GLY A 106 11.18 -6.28 2.08
CA GLY A 106 10.57 -5.83 3.33
C GLY A 106 9.84 -6.91 4.10
N ARG A 107 9.38 -6.55 5.31
CA ARG A 107 8.50 -7.42 6.09
C ARG A 107 7.07 -7.19 5.62
N GLN A 108 6.50 -8.18 4.94
CA GLN A 108 5.07 -8.17 4.66
C GLN A 108 4.29 -8.24 5.97
N THR A 109 3.31 -7.35 6.13
CA THR A 109 2.52 -7.24 7.35
C THR A 109 1.06 -6.96 7.00
N ARG A 110 0.17 -7.36 7.92
CA ARG A 110 -1.25 -6.99 7.91
C ARG A 110 -1.56 -6.03 9.08
N ALA A 111 -0.57 -5.24 9.48
CA ALA A 111 -0.66 -4.39 10.66
C ALA A 111 -1.86 -3.44 10.60
N ASP A 112 -2.25 -3.03 9.40
CA ASP A 112 -3.35 -2.08 9.18
C ASP A 112 -4.72 -2.72 9.37
N GLU A 113 -4.83 -4.02 9.13
CA GLU A 113 -6.01 -4.79 9.51
C GLU A 113 -6.17 -4.80 11.03
N TRP A 114 -5.06 -4.70 11.78
CA TRP A 114 -5.10 -4.61 13.23
C TRP A 114 -5.37 -3.20 13.74
N ILE A 115 -5.10 -2.14 12.97
CA ILE A 115 -5.46 -0.76 13.33
C ILE A 115 -6.99 -0.63 13.49
N LYS A 116 -7.76 -1.40 12.71
CA LYS A 116 -9.23 -1.44 12.78
C LYS A 116 -9.76 -2.23 13.99
N ALA A 117 -8.92 -2.98 14.70
CA ALA A 117 -9.32 -3.80 15.84
C ALA A 117 -9.72 -2.91 17.03
N LYS A 118 -10.90 -3.16 17.62
CA LYS A 118 -11.44 -2.36 18.74
C LYS A 118 -11.22 -3.01 20.10
N SER A 119 -10.76 -4.26 20.12
CA SER A 119 -10.53 -5.02 21.35
C SER A 119 -9.30 -5.93 21.25
N LYS A 120 -8.79 -6.35 22.40
CA LYS A 120 -7.73 -7.36 22.48
C LYS A 120 -8.13 -8.66 21.77
N ALA A 121 -9.41 -9.05 21.85
CA ALA A 121 -9.91 -10.26 21.20
C ALA A 121 -9.87 -10.12 19.67
N ASP A 122 -10.27 -8.96 19.14
CA ASP A 122 -10.20 -8.67 17.71
C ASP A 122 -8.76 -8.74 17.20
N VAL A 123 -7.80 -8.16 17.94
CA VAL A 123 -6.38 -8.24 17.61
C VAL A 123 -5.91 -9.69 17.59
N ILE A 124 -6.21 -10.48 18.62
CA ILE A 124 -5.79 -11.89 18.71
C ILE A 124 -6.32 -12.71 17.53
N ASN A 125 -7.59 -12.49 17.18
CA ASN A 125 -8.26 -13.20 16.08
C ASN A 125 -7.69 -12.78 14.72
N SER A 126 -7.59 -11.48 14.44
CA SER A 126 -7.06 -10.95 13.17
C SER A 126 -5.56 -11.19 13.01
N PHE A 127 -4.80 -11.26 14.12
CA PHE A 127 -3.39 -11.64 14.12
C PHE A 127 -3.18 -13.14 13.83
N GLY A 128 -4.21 -13.97 14.04
CA GLY A 128 -4.10 -15.43 13.91
C GLY A 128 -3.17 -16.03 14.97
N ALA A 129 -3.24 -15.54 16.21
CA ALA A 129 -2.30 -15.93 17.26
C ALA A 129 -2.37 -17.44 17.58
N VAL A 130 -1.28 -18.15 17.31
CA VAL A 130 -1.16 -19.60 17.59
C VAL A 130 -0.61 -19.88 19.00
N LYS A 131 0.18 -18.95 19.55
CA LYS A 131 0.79 -19.04 20.88
C LYS A 131 0.74 -17.70 21.59
N SER A 132 0.61 -17.74 22.91
CA SER A 132 0.72 -16.57 23.77
C SER A 132 1.65 -16.87 24.94
N TRP A 133 2.46 -15.89 25.31
CA TRP A 133 3.33 -15.94 26.48
C TRP A 133 2.98 -14.76 27.38
N VAL A 134 2.96 -14.97 28.69
CA VAL A 134 2.67 -13.92 29.68
C VAL A 134 3.89 -13.76 30.57
N GLY A 135 4.38 -12.53 30.71
CA GLY A 135 5.50 -12.17 31.58
C GLY A 135 5.11 -11.04 32.52
N GLY A 136 5.64 -11.06 33.75
CA GLY A 136 5.34 -10.12 34.83
C GLY A 136 4.67 -10.79 36.04
N GLN A 137 5.09 -10.44 37.25
CA GLN A 137 4.37 -10.77 38.48
C GLN A 137 3.32 -9.68 38.75
N LYS A 138 2.14 -10.08 39.24
CA LYS A 138 1.10 -9.16 39.71
C LYS A 138 1.58 -8.33 40.89
#